data_AF-A0A026W3W7-F1
#
_entry.id   AF-A0A026W3W7-F1
#
_cell.length_a   1.000
_cell.length_b   1.000
_cell.length_c   1.000
_cell.angle_alpha   90.00
_cell.angle_beta   90.00
_cell.angle_gamma   90.00
#
_symmetry.space_group_name_H-M   'P 1'
#
loop_
_entity.id
_entity.type
_entity.pdbx_description
1 polymer ?
#
loop_
_entity_poly.entity_id
_entity_poly.type
_entity_poly.pdbx_seq_one_letter_code
_entity_poly.pdbx_strand_id
1 'polypeptide(L)'
;MAKEEGGMSLIIKEFREYIREKRLEMNREKTKIVRFGKRRAKRRTWKWGEGEVEEVEEIKYLGYVFRRNGRQERQIEDRIRKARGVMRNV
;
A
#
# COMPACT_ATOMS: atom_id res chain seq x y z
N MET A 1 0.79 -12.41 -1.01
CA MET A 1 -0.38 -11.51 -0.86
C MET A 1 -1.52 -12.32 -0.26
N ALA A 2 -2.13 -11.87 0.82
CA ALA A 2 -3.26 -12.56 1.41
C ALA A 2 -4.48 -12.49 0.48
N LYS A 3 -5.21 -13.60 0.35
CA LYS A 3 -6.47 -13.66 -0.42
C LYS A 3 -7.68 -13.26 0.43
N GLU A 4 -7.55 -13.37 1.74
CA GLU A 4 -8.62 -13.17 2.72
C GLU A 4 -8.11 -12.34 3.90
N GLU A 5 -9.05 -11.76 4.66
CA GLU A 5 -8.75 -10.90 5.80
C GLU A 5 -7.96 -11.62 6.90
N GLY A 6 -8.36 -12.85 7.26
CA GLY A 6 -7.66 -13.65 8.26
C GLY A 6 -6.18 -13.88 7.88
N GLY A 7 -5.93 -14.16 6.61
CA GLY A 7 -4.58 -14.31 6.08
C GLY A 7 -3.77 -13.01 6.15
N MET A 8 -4.40 -11.85 5.96
CA MET A 8 -3.70 -10.56 6.07
C MET A 8 -3.29 -10.26 7.52
N SER A 9 -4.19 -10.52 8.48
CA SER A 9 -3.89 -10.39 9.91
C SER A 9 -2.75 -11.33 10.34
N LEU A 10 -2.69 -12.54 9.80
CA LEU A 10 -1.59 -13.48 10.05
C LEU A 10 -0.26 -12.93 9.51
N ILE A 11 -0.23 -12.48 8.25
CA ILE A 11 0.97 -11.88 7.64
C ILE A 11 1.48 -10.69 8.45
N ILE A 12 0.57 -9.82 8.92
CA ILE A 12 0.92 -8.68 9.77
C ILE A 12 1.58 -9.15 11.07
N LYS A 13 1.02 -10.17 11.72
CA LYS A 13 1.57 -10.73 12.96
C LYS A 13 2.96 -11.33 12.74
N GLU A 14 3.12 -12.19 11.74
CA GLU A 14 4.39 -12.83 11.40
C GLU A 14 5.46 -11.80 11.01
N PHE A 15 5.09 -10.81 10.20
CA PHE A 15 6.00 -9.75 9.80
C PHE A 15 6.48 -8.90 10.99
N ARG A 16 5.59 -8.64 11.95
CA ARG A 16 5.95 -7.94 13.19
C ARG A 16 6.96 -8.72 14.02
N GLU A 17 6.75 -10.03 14.16
CA GLU A 17 7.67 -10.92 14.89
C GLU A 17 9.04 -10.93 14.20
N TYR A 18 9.07 -11.10 12.88
CA TYR A 18 10.29 -11.05 12.08
C TYR A 18 11.07 -9.72 12.22
N ILE A 19 10.38 -8.58 12.10
CA ILE A 19 11.02 -7.25 12.27
C ILE A 19 11.63 -7.10 13.66
N ARG A 20 10.90 -7.55 14.70
CA ARG A 20 11.35 -7.46 16.10
C ARG A 20 12.58 -8.33 16.34
N GLU A 21 12.62 -9.55 15.81
CA GLU A 21 13.80 -10.42 15.87
C GLU A 21 15.03 -9.78 15.21
N LYS A 22 14.82 -9.03 14.13
CA LYS A 22 15.87 -8.28 13.44
C LYS A 22 16.23 -6.95 14.10
N ARG A 23 15.62 -6.62 15.24
CA ARG A 23 15.80 -5.33 15.95
C ARG A 23 15.50 -4.12 15.05
N LEU A 24 14.56 -4.28 14.12
CA LEU A 24 14.07 -3.20 13.28
C LEU A 24 12.77 -2.67 13.86
N GLU A 25 12.43 -1.43 13.49
CA GLU A 25 11.15 -0.83 13.81
C GLU A 25 10.44 -0.40 12.53
N MET A 26 9.14 -0.66 12.47
CA MET A 26 8.31 -0.25 11.36
C MET A 26 7.74 1.15 11.60
N ASN A 27 7.97 2.07 10.65
CA ASN A 27 7.34 3.39 10.67
C ASN A 27 5.84 3.27 10.33
N ARG A 28 4.98 3.51 11.33
CA ARG A 28 3.52 3.34 11.22
C ARG A 28 2.86 4.38 10.32
N GLU A 29 3.44 5.57 10.21
CA GLU A 29 2.90 6.64 9.36
C GLU A 29 3.09 6.34 7.87
N LYS A 30 4.23 5.72 7.52
CA LYS A 30 4.57 5.38 6.13
C LYS A 30 3.99 4.04 5.69
N THR A 31 3.83 3.09 6.60
CA THR A 31 3.22 1.80 6.27
C THR A 31 1.73 1.98 6.03
N LYS A 32 1.27 1.53 4.87
CA LYS A 32 -0.15 1.56 4.45
C LYS A 32 -0.51 0.25 3.78
N ILE A 33 -1.78 -0.13 3.87
CA ILE A 33 -2.32 -1.34 3.24
C ILE A 33 -3.21 -0.96 2.07
N VAL A 34 -3.05 -1.63 0.94
CA VAL A 34 -3.98 -1.52 -0.20
C VAL A 34 -4.63 -2.87 -0.44
N ARG A 35 -5.96 -2.87 -0.43
CA ARG A 35 -6.77 -4.07 -0.64
C ARG A 35 -7.40 -4.05 -2.02
N PHE A 36 -6.90 -4.90 -2.91
CA PHE A 36 -7.44 -5.01 -4.27
C PHE A 36 -8.83 -5.65 -4.27
N GLY A 37 -9.76 -5.09 -5.05
CA GLY A 37 -11.11 -5.65 -5.19
C GLY A 37 -12.03 -4.86 -6.11
N LYS A 38 -13.01 -5.55 -6.69
CA LYS A 38 -13.97 -4.96 -7.64
C LYS A 38 -15.05 -4.10 -6.99
N ARG A 39 -15.38 -4.35 -5.71
CA ARG A 39 -16.44 -3.63 -4.97
C ARG A 39 -15.86 -2.62 -3.98
N ARG A 40 -16.56 -1.50 -3.80
CA ARG A 40 -16.28 -0.51 -2.77
C ARG A 40 -16.57 -1.13 -1.41
N ALA A 41 -15.55 -1.64 -0.73
CA ALA A 41 -15.68 -2.04 0.66
C ALA A 41 -15.27 -0.89 1.59
N LYS A 42 -15.88 -0.84 2.77
CA LYS A 42 -15.57 0.16 3.80
C LYS A 42 -14.07 0.13 4.11
N ARG A 43 -13.49 1.31 4.35
CA ARG A 43 -12.11 1.42 4.86
C ARG A 43 -12.04 0.67 6.18
N ARG A 44 -10.93 -0.01 6.39
CA ARG A 44 -10.66 -0.76 7.60
C ARG A 44 -9.34 -0.30 8.18
N THR A 45 -9.26 -0.43 9.49
CA THR A 45 -8.03 -0.21 10.22
C THR A 45 -7.46 -1.55 10.63
N TRP A 46 -6.18 -1.75 10.35
CA TRP A 46 -5.49 -3.01 10.62
C TRP A 46 -4.64 -2.87 11.87
N LYS A 47 -4.78 -3.79 12.83
CA LYS A 47 -4.02 -3.74 14.08
C LYS A 47 -2.55 -4.09 13.84
N TRP A 48 -1.65 -3.30 14.40
CA TRP A 48 -0.21 -3.55 14.44
C TRP A 48 0.30 -3.39 15.88
N GLY A 49 0.28 -4.47 16.65
CA GLY A 49 0.55 -4.36 18.09
C GLY A 49 -0.50 -3.51 18.78
N GLU A 50 -0.04 -2.51 19.52
CA GLU A 50 -0.89 -1.49 20.16
C GLU A 50 -1.28 -0.37 19.19
N GLY A 51 -0.68 -0.33 18.00
CA GLY A 51 -0.95 0.67 16.97
C GLY A 51 -1.86 0.16 15.85
N GLU A 52 -2.04 1.03 14.87
CA GLU A 52 -2.93 0.82 13.74
C GLU A 52 -2.26 1.18 12.42
N VAL A 53 -2.63 0.48 11.34
CA VAL A 53 -2.19 0.73 9.98
C VAL A 53 -3.41 1.01 9.12
N GLU A 54 -3.33 2.10 8.35
CA GLU A 54 -4.44 2.59 7.52
C GLU A 54 -4.55 1.83 6.19
N GLU A 55 -5.80 1.55 5.78
CA GLU A 55 -6.13 1.13 4.41
C GLU A 55 -6.28 2.35 3.48
N VAL A 56 -5.45 2.43 2.45
CA VAL A 56 -5.45 3.51 1.44
C VAL A 56 -5.99 3.03 0.09
N GLU A 57 -6.41 3.97 -0.76
CA GLU A 57 -6.97 3.65 -2.07
C GLU A 57 -5.89 3.47 -3.16
N GLU A 58 -4.76 4.15 -3.00
CA GLU A 58 -3.65 4.15 -3.95
C GLU A 58 -2.33 4.05 -3.19
N ILE A 59 -1.40 3.24 -3.70
CA ILE A 59 -0.04 3.14 -3.17
C ILE A 59 0.95 3.21 -4.32
N LYS A 60 2.05 3.94 -4.11
CA LYS A 60 3.16 3.97 -5.05
C LYS A 60 4.22 2.98 -4.58
N TYR A 61 4.55 2.02 -5.44
CA TYR A 61 5.58 1.03 -5.18
C TYR A 61 6.55 0.98 -6.36
N LEU A 62 7.83 1.21 -6.08
CA LEU A 62 8.91 1.25 -7.09
C LEU A 62 8.59 2.13 -8.31
N GLY A 63 7.96 3.29 -8.07
CA GLY A 63 7.61 4.22 -9.14
C GLY A 63 6.33 3.87 -9.92
N TYR A 64 5.65 2.78 -9.57
CA TYR A 64 4.36 2.36 -10.14
C TYR A 64 3.21 2.66 -9.18
N VAL A 65 2.11 3.22 -9.69
CA VAL A 65 0.91 3.53 -8.91
C VAL A 65 -0.07 2.36 -8.97
N PHE A 66 -0.26 1.69 -7.84
CA PHE A 66 -1.27 0.67 -7.66
C PHE A 66 -2.54 1.29 -7.09
N ARG A 67 -3.68 0.90 -7.64
CA ARG A 67 -4.99 1.32 -7.16
C ARG A 67 -5.78 0.13 -6.65
N ARG A 68 -6.62 0.39 -5.66
CA ARG A 68 -7.58 -0.58 -5.11
C ARG A 68 -8.43 -1.29 -6.16
N ASN A 69 -8.90 -0.56 -7.17
CA ASN A 69 -9.73 -1.10 -8.25
C ASN A 69 -8.94 -1.90 -9.31
N GLY A 70 -7.61 -2.00 -9.15
CA GLY A 70 -6.70 -2.69 -10.07
C GLY A 70 -6.47 -1.97 -11.39
N ARG A 71 -7.13 -0.83 -11.63
CA ARG A 71 -7.02 -0.10 -12.88
C ARG A 71 -5.76 0.77 -12.91
N GLN A 72 -5.27 1.06 -14.12
CA GLN A 72 -3.97 1.67 -14.34
C GLN A 72 -4.02 3.16 -14.70
N GLU A 73 -5.20 3.80 -14.73
CA GLU A 73 -5.33 5.17 -15.24
C GLU A 73 -4.43 6.15 -14.49
N ARG A 74 -4.30 5.99 -13.17
CA ARG A 74 -3.41 6.84 -12.34
C ARG A 74 -1.94 6.65 -12.64
N GLN A 75 -1.55 5.43 -13.02
CA GLN A 75 -0.19 5.19 -13.47
C GLN A 75 0.06 5.86 -14.83
N ILE A 76 -0.92 5.80 -15.75
CA ILE A 76 -0.85 6.46 -17.05
C ILE A 76 -0.76 7.98 -16.85
N GLU A 77 -1.59 8.57 -15.99
CA GLU A 77 -1.53 9.99 -15.61
C GLU A 77 -0.16 10.37 -15.04
N ASP A 78 0.40 9.57 -14.12
CA ASP A 78 1.73 9.83 -13.55
C ASP A 78 2.83 9.80 -14.62
N ARG A 79 2.73 8.89 -15.60
CA ARG A 79 3.68 8.83 -16.74
C ARG A 79 3.55 10.03 -17.66
N ILE A 80 2.33 10.43 -18.04
CA ILE A 80 2.07 11.63 -18.86
C ILE A 80 2.62 12.87 -18.15
N ARG A 81 2.36 13.03 -16.85
CA ARG A 81 2.85 14.15 -16.05
C ARG A 81 4.38 14.22 -16.05
N LYS A 82 5.06 13.09 -15.84
CA LYS A 82 6.53 13.02 -15.89
C LYS A 82 7.07 13.38 -17.28
N ALA A 83 6.47 12.86 -18.34
CA ALA A 83 6.86 13.15 -19.71
C ALA A 83 6.76 14.65 -20.03
N ARG A 84 5.64 15.30 -19.64
CA ARG A 84 5.48 16.76 -19.78
C ARG A 84 6.54 17.55 -19.02
N GLY A 85 6.90 17.10 -17.82
CA GLY A 85 7.98 17.71 -17.03
C GLY A 85 9.34 17.66 -17.73
N VAL A 86 9.64 16.58 -18.45
CA VAL A 86 10.86 16.49 -19.27
C VAL A 86 10.78 17.42 -20.47
N MET A 87 9.69 17.37 -21.25
CA MET A 87 9.51 18.19 -22.45
C MET A 87 9.54 19.71 -22.19
N ARG A 88 9.10 20.17 -21.01
CA ARG A 88 9.15 21.59 -20.64
C ARG A 88 10.57 22.10 -20.38
N ASN A 89 11.51 21.19 -20.08
CA ASN A 89 12.91 21.51 -19.79
C ASN A 89 13.85 21.16 -20.97
N VAL A 90 13.27 20.84 -22.14
CA VAL A 90 13.97 20.72 -23.44
C VAL A 90 13.61 21.96 -24.26
#